data_AF-A0A662JEX0-F1
#
_entry.id   AF-A0A662JEX0-F1
#
_cell.length_a   1.000
_cell.length_b   1.000
_cell.length_c   1.000
_cell.angle_alpha   90.00
_cell.angle_beta   90.00
_cell.angle_gamma   90.00
#
_symmetry.space_group_name_H-M   'P 1'
#
loop_
_entity.id
_entity.type
_entity.pdbx_description
1 polymer ?
#
loop_
_entity_poly.entity_id
_entity_poly.type
_entity_poly.pdbx_seq_one_letter_code
_entity_poly.pdbx_strand_id
1 'polypeptide(L)'
;KLLGFIRKLGEEQGLAVSEGLKTDGFQYDIAWRREIDGKPTHVFIVRKGEPLEAMAGLKHAFDLWKAKGFYISDVKEVEEASRLLKGSFHEVDGQIWLLTFKDLKEIVKLKSRYSDLLDKLKPSHGPVHERRVEDAVSWRCYEWMPPLRR
;
A
#
# COMPACT_ATOMS: atom_id res chain seq x y z
N LYS A 1 -1.19 17.94 -5.00
CA LYS A 1 -0.52 16.96 -5.89
C LYS A 1 -0.02 15.72 -5.14
N LEU A 2 0.67 15.84 -3.99
CA LEU A 2 1.21 14.67 -3.25
C LEU A 2 0.14 13.84 -2.51
N LEU A 3 -0.81 14.49 -1.82
CA LEU A 3 -1.91 13.78 -1.15
C LEU A 3 -2.69 12.88 -2.12
N GLY A 4 -3.02 13.42 -3.31
CA GLY A 4 -3.71 12.63 -4.33
C GLY A 4 -2.93 11.41 -4.82
N PHE A 5 -1.59 11.44 -4.77
CA PHE A 5 -0.78 10.27 -5.07
C PHE A 5 -0.85 9.19 -3.97
N ILE A 6 -0.79 9.60 -2.70
CA ILE A 6 -0.95 8.68 -1.55
C ILE A 6 -2.36 8.07 -1.58
N ARG A 7 -3.39 8.86 -1.85
CA ARG A 7 -4.76 8.34 -2.04
C ARG A 7 -4.81 7.28 -3.14
N LYS A 8 -4.32 7.61 -4.33
CA LYS A 8 -4.30 6.69 -5.46
C LYS A 8 -3.54 5.39 -5.15
N LEU A 9 -2.44 5.47 -4.40
CA LEU A 9 -1.71 4.30 -3.92
C LEU A 9 -2.58 3.39 -3.05
N GLY A 10 -3.35 3.95 -2.12
CA GLY A 10 -4.27 3.17 -1.29
C GLY A 10 -5.36 2.50 -2.12
N GLU A 11 -5.99 3.25 -3.01
CA GLU A 11 -7.07 2.78 -3.89
C GLU A 11 -6.61 1.64 -4.81
N GLU A 12 -5.44 1.77 -5.44
CA GLU A 12 -4.87 0.71 -6.30
C GLU A 12 -4.53 -0.58 -5.53
N GLN A 13 -4.33 -0.49 -4.22
CA GLN A 13 -4.15 -1.64 -3.33
C GLN A 13 -5.49 -2.23 -2.84
N GLY A 14 -6.63 -1.71 -3.32
CA GLY A 14 -7.96 -2.14 -2.89
C GLY A 14 -8.36 -1.65 -1.49
N LEU A 15 -7.71 -0.61 -0.97
CA LEU A 15 -8.02 -0.05 0.35
C LEU A 15 -9.08 1.05 0.26
N ALA A 16 -9.93 1.15 1.28
CA ALA A 16 -10.80 2.31 1.46
C ALA A 16 -9.99 3.49 2.00
N VAL A 17 -10.04 4.62 1.30
CA VAL A 17 -9.24 5.82 1.61
C VAL A 17 -10.16 6.95 2.08
N SER A 18 -9.79 7.62 3.17
CA SER A 18 -10.40 8.88 3.58
C SER A 18 -9.37 9.99 3.68
N GLU A 19 -9.79 11.20 3.32
CA GLU A 19 -8.99 12.41 3.46
C GLU A 19 -9.49 13.24 4.64
N GLY A 20 -8.57 13.94 5.31
CA GLY A 20 -8.90 14.89 6.37
C GLY A 20 -9.59 14.28 7.59
N LEU A 21 -9.17 13.08 8.00
CA LEU A 21 -9.71 12.42 9.20
C LEU A 21 -9.36 13.21 10.46
N LYS A 22 -10.35 13.50 11.29
CA LYS A 22 -10.18 14.17 12.58
C LYS A 22 -10.74 13.30 13.70
N THR A 23 -9.98 13.14 14.78
CA THR A 23 -10.42 12.43 15.99
C THR A 23 -9.64 12.95 17.19
N ASP A 24 -10.29 13.09 18.33
CA ASP A 24 -9.69 13.46 19.62
C ASP A 24 -8.71 14.65 19.55
N GLY A 25 -9.05 15.64 18.72
CA GLY A 25 -8.24 16.85 18.50
C GLY A 25 -7.08 16.71 17.52
N PHE A 26 -6.78 15.50 17.04
CA PHE A 26 -5.76 15.25 16.02
C PHE A 26 -6.34 15.25 14.61
N GLN A 27 -5.53 15.66 13.63
CA GLN A 27 -5.88 15.67 12.22
C GLN A 27 -4.87 14.88 11.39
N TYR A 28 -5.38 13.92 10.62
CA TYR A 28 -4.63 13.14 9.65
C TYR A 28 -5.06 13.54 8.24
N ASP A 29 -4.08 13.76 7.37
CA ASP A 29 -4.36 14.20 6.01
C ASP A 29 -4.97 13.07 5.18
N ILE A 30 -4.50 11.83 5.38
CA ILE A 30 -5.05 10.62 4.76
C ILE A 30 -5.10 9.47 5.77
N ALA A 31 -6.12 8.63 5.68
CA ALA A 31 -6.22 7.35 6.38
C ALA A 31 -6.63 6.24 5.42
N TRP A 32 -6.01 5.07 5.55
CA TRP A 32 -6.33 3.86 4.77
C TRP A 32 -6.96 2.78 5.66
N ARG A 33 -7.98 2.10 5.14
CA ARG A 33 -8.72 1.02 5.81
C ARG A 33 -8.84 -0.19 4.88
N ARG A 34 -9.01 -1.38 5.48
CA ARG A 34 -9.35 -2.60 4.71
C ARG A 34 -10.81 -2.61 4.25
N GLU A 35 -11.69 -2.01 5.04
CA GLU A 35 -13.14 -1.96 4.83
C GLU A 35 -13.61 -0.51 5.01
N ILE A 36 -14.72 -0.14 4.36
CA ILE A 36 -15.22 1.25 4.35
C ILE A 36 -15.45 1.78 5.76
N ASP A 37 -16.13 1.00 6.61
CA ASP A 37 -16.45 1.35 8.01
C ASP A 37 -15.40 0.86 9.01
N GLY A 38 -14.26 0.35 8.51
CA GLY A 38 -13.21 -0.23 9.33
C GLY A 38 -12.39 0.81 10.11
N LYS A 39 -11.55 0.30 11.02
CA LYS A 39 -10.52 1.13 11.68
C LYS A 39 -9.37 1.42 10.70
N PRO A 40 -8.77 2.63 10.76
CA PRO A 40 -7.54 2.91 10.01
C PRO A 40 -6.44 1.90 10.31
N THR A 41 -5.79 1.43 9.26
CA THR A 41 -4.59 0.59 9.33
C THR A 41 -3.32 1.40 9.10
N HIS A 42 -3.43 2.50 8.35
CA HIS A 42 -2.35 3.43 8.06
C HIS A 42 -2.92 4.85 8.14
N VAL A 43 -2.14 5.77 8.73
CA VAL A 43 -2.48 7.19 8.78
C VAL A 43 -1.29 8.03 8.35
N PHE A 44 -1.57 9.13 7.66
CA PHE A 44 -0.57 9.99 7.03
C PHE A 44 -0.76 11.44 7.48
N ILE A 45 0.33 12.05 7.94
CA ILE A 45 0.44 13.48 8.18
C ILE A 45 1.48 14.03 7.21
N VAL A 46 1.05 14.90 6.30
CA VAL A 46 1.81 15.43 5.16
C VAL A 46 1.76 16.95 5.20
N ARG A 47 2.67 17.57 5.94
CA ARG A 47 2.70 19.03 6.14
C ARG A 47 4.12 19.48 6.48
N LYS A 48 4.29 20.79 6.63
CA LYS A 48 5.51 21.41 7.14
C LYS A 48 5.29 21.84 8.59
N GLY A 49 6.33 21.76 9.41
CA GLY A 49 6.29 22.17 10.80
C GLY A 49 5.57 21.20 11.74
N GLU A 50 5.57 21.54 13.03
CA GLU A 50 4.83 20.84 14.10
C GLU A 50 5.17 19.34 14.28
N PRO A 51 6.45 18.93 14.26
CA PRO A 51 6.82 17.52 14.39
C PRO A 51 6.35 16.92 15.73
N LEU A 52 6.30 17.72 16.80
CA LEU A 52 5.79 17.27 18.10
C LEU A 52 4.30 16.90 18.06
N GLU A 53 3.47 17.78 17.49
CA GLU A 53 2.04 17.52 17.32
C GLU A 53 1.79 16.33 16.40
N ALA A 54 2.56 16.25 15.30
CA ALA A 54 2.49 15.12 14.39
C ALA A 54 2.84 13.80 15.08
N MET A 55 3.92 13.73 15.88
CA MET A 55 4.27 12.53 16.63
C MET A 55 3.21 12.16 17.67
N ALA A 56 2.63 13.14 18.37
CA ALA A 56 1.54 12.90 19.30
C ALA A 56 0.30 12.31 18.60
N GLY A 57 -0.08 12.86 17.45
CA GLY A 57 -1.17 12.33 16.64
C GLY A 57 -0.89 10.92 16.12
N LEU A 58 0.32 10.64 15.65
CA LEU A 58 0.68 9.30 15.18
C LEU A 58 0.73 8.26 16.32
N LYS A 59 1.23 8.64 17.51
CA LYS A 59 1.14 7.79 18.71
C LYS A 59 -0.31 7.48 19.05
N HIS A 60 -1.18 8.49 19.06
CA HIS A 60 -2.59 8.31 19.34
C HIS A 60 -3.27 7.33 18.35
N ALA A 61 -2.97 7.44 17.05
CA ALA A 61 -3.47 6.50 16.06
C ALA A 61 -2.99 5.05 16.30
N PHE A 62 -1.73 4.89 16.73
CA PHE A 62 -1.21 3.58 17.12
C PHE A 62 -1.88 3.04 18.39
N ASP A 63 -2.09 3.87 19.40
CA ASP A 63 -2.74 3.46 20.64
C ASP A 63 -4.19 3.03 20.41
N LEU A 64 -4.93 3.80 19.59
CA LEU A 64 -6.36 3.59 19.35
C LEU A 64 -6.66 2.47 18.34
N TRP A 65 -5.90 2.41 17.24
CA TRP A 65 -6.19 1.50 16.12
C TRP A 65 -5.07 0.52 15.81
N LYS A 66 -3.90 0.63 16.46
CA LYS A 66 -2.66 -0.05 16.05
C LYS A 66 -2.31 0.27 14.60
N ALA A 67 -2.65 1.48 14.16
CA ALA A 67 -2.34 1.96 12.82
C ALA A 67 -0.86 2.28 12.67
N LYS A 68 -0.32 2.02 11.49
CA LYS A 68 1.02 2.48 11.08
C LYS A 68 0.98 3.97 10.76
N GLY A 69 1.92 4.74 11.32
CA GLY A 69 1.99 6.18 11.15
C GLY A 69 3.01 6.60 10.10
N PHE A 70 2.68 7.60 9.28
CA PHE A 70 3.61 8.18 8.32
C PHE A 70 3.64 9.70 8.48
N TYR A 71 4.81 10.24 8.77
CA TYR A 71 5.06 11.68 8.78
C TYR A 71 5.90 12.05 7.57
N ILE A 72 5.37 12.93 6.72
CA ILE A 72 6.03 13.40 5.51
C ILE A 72 6.19 14.92 5.53
N SER A 73 7.44 15.40 5.63
CA SER A 73 7.77 16.84 5.73
C SER A 73 9.07 17.21 4.97
N ASP A 74 9.59 18.43 5.15
CA ASP A 74 10.95 18.78 4.75
C ASP A 74 12.00 18.09 5.67
N VAL A 75 13.26 18.10 5.22
CA VAL A 75 14.37 17.38 5.87
C VAL A 75 14.53 17.79 7.34
N LYS A 76 14.44 19.10 7.61
CA LYS A 76 14.63 19.64 8.96
C LYS A 76 13.60 19.10 9.95
N GLU A 77 12.32 19.05 9.60
CA GLU A 77 11.31 18.54 10.53
C GLU A 77 11.33 17.03 10.62
N VAL A 78 11.75 16.31 9.57
CA VAL A 78 11.99 14.86 9.63
C VAL A 78 13.10 14.52 10.62
N GLU A 79 14.20 15.28 10.62
CA GLU A 79 15.28 15.12 11.61
C GLU A 79 14.80 15.39 13.04
N GLU A 80 13.99 16.44 13.24
CA GLU A 80 13.40 16.75 14.53
C GLU A 80 12.42 15.66 15.00
N ALA A 81 11.52 15.21 14.13
CA ALA A 81 10.62 14.09 14.39
C ALA A 81 11.40 12.81 14.74
N SER A 82 12.56 12.58 14.10
CA SER A 82 13.42 11.43 14.42
C SER A 82 13.99 11.50 15.83
N ARG A 83 14.40 12.70 16.30
CA ARG A 83 14.86 12.88 17.68
C ARG A 83 13.72 12.66 18.68
N LEU A 84 12.53 13.17 18.39
CA LEU A 84 11.33 12.95 19.21
C LEU A 84 10.95 11.47 19.28
N LEU A 85 10.96 10.78 18.13
CA LEU A 85 10.64 9.36 18.03
C LEU A 85 11.61 8.51 18.85
N LYS A 86 12.91 8.81 18.80
CA LYS A 86 13.93 8.10 19.59
C LYS A 86 13.91 8.46 21.08
N GLY A 87 13.29 9.57 21.46
CA GLY A 87 13.19 10.06 22.83
C GLY A 87 11.80 9.85 23.40
N SER A 88 11.01 10.93 23.41
CA SER A 88 9.69 11.01 24.05
C SER A 88 8.66 10.02 23.49
N PHE A 89 8.85 9.51 22.27
CA PHE A 89 7.91 8.60 21.59
C PHE A 89 8.52 7.24 21.27
N HIS A 90 9.57 6.80 21.97
CA HIS A 90 10.28 5.55 21.66
C HIS A 90 9.41 4.29 21.72
N GLU A 91 8.30 4.32 22.47
CA GLU A 91 7.32 3.22 22.54
C GLU A 91 6.69 2.87 21.18
N VAL A 92 6.63 3.84 20.26
CA VAL A 92 6.07 3.68 18.91
C VAL A 92 7.14 3.72 17.83
N ASP A 93 8.41 3.67 18.22
CA ASP A 93 9.51 3.50 17.28
C ASP A 93 9.34 2.17 16.52
N GLY A 94 9.54 2.21 15.21
CA GLY A 94 9.22 1.10 14.30
C GLY A 94 7.75 0.96 13.87
N GLN A 95 6.83 1.72 14.46
CA GLN A 95 5.43 1.84 14.00
C GLN A 95 5.16 3.16 13.26
N ILE A 96 6.13 4.08 13.31
CA ILE A 96 6.08 5.38 12.63
C ILE A 96 7.23 5.46 11.63
N TRP A 97 6.89 5.82 10.39
CA TRP A 97 7.84 6.05 9.31
C TRP A 97 7.95 7.55 9.01
N LEU A 98 9.19 8.03 8.94
CA LEU A 98 9.51 9.42 8.63
C LEU A 98 10.05 9.48 7.21
N LEU A 99 9.43 10.30 6.36
CA LEU A 99 9.80 10.47 4.96
C LEU A 99 9.92 11.95 4.64
N THR A 100 10.79 12.30 3.72
CA THR A 100 10.86 13.65 3.18
C THR A 100 9.93 13.80 1.97
N PHE A 101 9.57 15.03 1.61
CA PHE A 101 8.89 15.26 0.32
C PHE A 101 9.71 14.79 -0.88
N LYS A 102 11.04 14.75 -0.76
CA LYS A 102 11.93 14.22 -1.81
C LYS A 102 11.72 12.72 -1.97
N ASP A 103 11.65 11.99 -0.86
CA ASP A 103 11.40 10.54 -0.87
C ASP A 103 10.06 10.22 -1.53
N LEU A 104 9.01 10.98 -1.18
CA LEU A 104 7.70 10.79 -1.80
C LEU A 104 7.70 11.07 -3.31
N LYS A 105 8.41 12.10 -3.76
CA LYS A 105 8.59 12.37 -5.20
C LYS A 105 9.36 11.26 -5.91
N GLU A 106 10.36 10.69 -5.26
CA GLU A 106 11.12 9.57 -5.84
C GLU A 106 10.26 8.32 -5.95
N ILE A 107 9.42 8.02 -4.95
CA ILE A 107 8.44 6.91 -5.02
C ILE A 107 7.50 7.08 -6.21
N VAL A 108 6.98 8.30 -6.45
CA VAL A 108 6.13 8.59 -7.62
C VAL A 108 6.85 8.24 -8.92
N LYS A 109 8.10 8.71 -9.06
CA LYS A 109 8.92 8.49 -10.25
C LYS A 109 9.22 7.02 -10.47
N LEU A 110 9.63 6.31 -9.43
CA LEU A 110 9.95 4.88 -9.48
C LEU A 110 8.73 4.05 -9.85
N LYS A 111 7.57 4.36 -9.27
CA LYS A 111 6.31 3.67 -9.61
C LYS A 111 5.91 3.88 -11.07
N SER A 112 6.02 5.11 -11.59
CA SER A 112 5.75 5.38 -13.00
C SER A 112 6.66 4.55 -13.91
N ARG A 113 7.98 4.60 -13.66
CA ARG A 113 8.96 3.84 -14.45
C ARG A 113 8.71 2.34 -14.39
N TYR A 114 8.37 1.81 -13.21
CA TYR A 114 8.05 0.40 -13.04
C TYR A 114 6.81 0.01 -13.86
N SER A 115 5.75 0.83 -13.82
CA SER A 115 4.55 0.62 -14.65
C SER A 115 4.89 0.62 -16.14
N ASP A 116 5.69 1.57 -16.61
CA ASP A 116 6.11 1.66 -18.01
C ASP A 116 6.88 0.40 -18.46
N LEU A 117 7.71 -0.16 -17.59
CA LEU A 117 8.44 -1.39 -17.85
C LEU A 117 7.49 -2.60 -17.90
N LEU A 118 6.54 -2.69 -16.97
CA LEU A 118 5.53 -3.76 -17.00
C LEU A 118 4.69 -3.71 -18.27
N ASP A 119 4.29 -2.52 -18.73
CA ASP A 119 3.52 -2.36 -19.95
C ASP A 119 4.27 -2.85 -21.19
N LYS A 120 5.59 -2.63 -21.25
CA LYS A 120 6.45 -3.17 -22.33
C LYS A 120 6.59 -4.69 -22.30
N LEU A 121 6.44 -5.30 -21.14
CA LEU A 121 6.51 -6.76 -20.98
C LEU A 121 5.17 -7.45 -21.25
N LYS A 122 4.07 -6.70 -21.39
CA LYS A 122 2.78 -7.28 -21.76
C LYS A 122 2.88 -7.86 -23.17
N PRO A 123 2.49 -9.14 -23.38
CA PRO A 123 2.51 -9.72 -24.70
C PRO A 123 1.60 -8.91 -25.65
N SER A 124 2.09 -8.65 -26.85
CA SER A 124 1.41 -7.86 -27.88
C SER A 124 0.17 -8.55 -28.46
N HIS A 125 0.01 -9.84 -28.17
CA HIS A 125 -1.11 -10.66 -28.63
C HIS A 125 -1.80 -11.26 -27.40
N GLY A 126 -3.13 -11.36 -27.44
CA GLY A 126 -3.95 -11.92 -26.37
C GLY A 126 -3.50 -13.34 -25.98
N PRO A 127 -4.04 -13.90 -24.88
CA PRO A 127 -3.69 -15.25 -24.46
C PRO A 127 -3.79 -16.18 -25.67
N VAL A 128 -2.74 -16.98 -25.90
CA VAL A 128 -2.80 -18.07 -26.87
C VAL A 128 -3.95 -18.93 -26.37
N HIS A 129 -5.14 -18.79 -26.98
CA HIS A 129 -6.26 -19.65 -26.70
C HIS A 129 -5.73 -21.06 -26.84
N GLU A 130 -5.79 -21.80 -25.73
CA GLU A 130 -5.51 -23.23 -25.69
C GLU A 130 -6.24 -23.83 -26.88
N ARG A 131 -5.49 -24.23 -27.91
CA ARG A 131 -6.05 -24.90 -29.06
C ARG A 131 -6.71 -26.14 -28.49
N ARG A 132 -8.04 -26.16 -28.48
CA ARG A 132 -8.83 -27.37 -28.30
C ARG A 132 -8.15 -28.45 -29.12
N VAL A 133 -7.66 -29.48 -28.44
CA VAL A 133 -7.26 -30.73 -29.08
C VAL A 133 -8.56 -31.46 -29.42
N GLU A 134 -9.33 -30.87 -30.33
CA GLU A 134 -10.36 -31.56 -31.10
C GLU A 134 -9.75 -31.69 -32.48
N ASP A 135 -9.66 -32.93 -32.97
CA ASP A 135 -9.25 -33.31 -34.32
C ASP A 135 -7.75 -33.53 -34.59
N ALA A 136 -7.21 -34.62 -34.04
CA ALA A 136 -6.27 -35.45 -34.79
C ALA A 136 -6.29 -36.94 -34.34
N VAL A 137 -7.05 -37.73 -35.10
CA VAL A 137 -6.69 -39.07 -35.58
C VAL A 137 -6.72 -40.25 -34.59
N SER A 138 -7.81 -41.02 -34.70
CA SER A 138 -7.84 -42.48 -34.83
C SER A 138 -6.93 -43.31 -33.93
N TRP A 139 -7.49 -43.79 -32.82
CA TRP A 139 -7.04 -45.03 -32.18
C TRP A 139 -8.11 -46.10 -32.32
N ARG A 140 -7.92 -46.95 -33.33
CA ARG A 140 -8.61 -48.23 -33.50
C ARG A 140 -7.66 -49.32 -32.98
N CYS A 141 -8.14 -50.11 -32.01
CA CYS A 141 -7.56 -51.37 -31.48
C CYS A 141 -6.21 -51.22 -30.72
N TYR A 142 -5.95 -51.81 -29.56
CA TYR A 142 -6.33 -53.07 -28.91
C TYR A 142 -6.42 -52.80 -27.39
N GLU A 143 -7.51 -53.17 -26.70
CA GLU A 143 -7.66 -54.45 -25.97
C GLU A 143 -7.09 -54.37 -24.53
N TRP A 144 -7.81 -54.97 -23.58
CA TRP A 144 -7.51 -55.15 -22.14
C TRP A 144 -8.01 -54.07 -21.15
N MET A 145 -9.32 -54.08 -20.91
CA MET A 145 -9.83 -53.95 -19.54
C MET A 145 -9.78 -55.31 -18.83
N PRO A 146 -9.45 -55.34 -17.53
CA PRO A 146 -10.16 -56.21 -16.60
C PRO A 146 -10.94 -55.39 -15.55
N PRO A 147 -11.94 -56.01 -14.91
CA PRO A 147 -13.16 -55.34 -14.49
C PRO A 147 -13.08 -54.71 -13.11
N LEU A 148 -13.86 -53.64 -12.94
CA LEU A 148 -14.24 -53.06 -11.65
C LEU A 148 -14.72 -54.15 -10.69
N ARG A 149 -14.09 -54.25 -9.52
CA ARG A 149 -14.69 -54.87 -8.34
C ARG A 149 -14.98 -53.80 -7.30
N ARG A 150 -16.30 -53.59 -7.16
CA ARG A 150 -17.13 -53.09 -6.04
C ARG A 150 -16.50 -52.14 -5.02
#